data_AF-A0A2D7BZF1-F1
#
_entry.id   AF-A0A2D7BZF1-F1
#
_cell.length_a   1.000
_cell.length_b   1.000
_cell.length_c   1.000
_cell.angle_alpha   90.00
_cell.angle_beta   90.00
_cell.angle_gamma   90.00
#
_symmetry.space_group_name_H-M   'P 1'
#
loop_
_entity.id
_entity.type
_entity.pdbx_description
1 polymer ?
#
loop_
_entity_poly.entity_id
_entity_poly.type
_entity_poly.pdbx_seq_one_letter_code
_entity_poly.pdbx_strand_id
1 'polypeptide(L)'
;MNKYFKGILASVFVMSSFAWAGASDDNEINIDQSGDTLTLYIDQVGYGNKIGLDDFSSSSSATPITGSSLTFNIDQLGNENLLFGSLTADQSTYNMLFTGDANSWDWNIGETGSADSTTIDVDITGDTNTMNFDQGAVASAERLDLDLTVLGSSNVFDVDVETDDVTWSWDLTGSSNNINTLQNDGFYQEMTVTYDGDGGDIDINQLSGTCPTGITSCKGIITLDVTSDNATIQINQKDTSNDS
;
A
#
# COMPACT_ATOMS: atom_id res chain seq x y z
N MET A 1 -9.16 -36.37 -6.32
CA MET A 1 -9.28 -36.10 -4.86
C MET A 1 -8.99 -34.63 -4.69
N ASN A 2 -10.05 -33.81 -4.65
CA ASN A 2 -9.99 -32.36 -4.50
C ASN A 2 -9.73 -31.99 -3.04
N LYS A 3 -8.58 -31.38 -2.81
CA LYS A 3 -8.24 -30.43 -1.75
C LYS A 3 -7.32 -29.49 -2.55
N TYR A 4 -7.61 -28.24 -2.82
CA TYR A 4 -7.78 -27.10 -1.95
C TYR A 4 -8.42 -26.02 -2.82
N PHE A 5 -9.54 -25.43 -2.42
CA PHE A 5 -10.02 -24.12 -2.90
C PHE A 5 -11.22 -23.76 -2.02
N LYS A 6 -10.90 -23.18 -0.87
CA LYS A 6 -11.84 -22.57 0.08
C LYS A 6 -11.10 -21.43 0.80
N GLY A 7 -11.63 -20.23 0.60
CA GLY A 7 -11.16 -18.93 1.09
C GLY A 7 -11.26 -18.03 -0.14
N ILE A 8 -12.23 -17.13 -0.32
CA ILE A 8 -12.73 -16.10 0.60
C ILE A 8 -11.55 -15.47 1.33
N LEU A 9 -10.74 -14.70 0.60
CA LEU A 9 -10.10 -13.52 1.15
C LEU A 9 -11.17 -12.42 1.16
N ALA A 10 -11.96 -12.41 2.23
CA ALA A 10 -12.28 -11.15 2.83
C ALA A 10 -11.02 -10.82 3.64
N SER A 11 -10.16 -9.95 3.12
CA SER A 11 -8.95 -9.43 3.78
C SER A 11 -9.41 -8.62 5.01
N VAL A 12 -9.83 -9.32 6.06
CA VAL A 12 -9.83 -8.77 7.42
C VAL A 12 -8.41 -8.96 7.90
N PHE A 13 -7.56 -7.98 7.61
CA PHE A 13 -6.26 -7.86 8.23
C PHE A 13 -6.49 -7.58 9.72
N VAL A 14 -6.37 -8.62 10.55
CA VAL A 14 -6.23 -8.42 12.00
C VAL A 14 -4.79 -7.99 12.18
N MET A 15 -4.53 -6.68 12.17
CA MET A 15 -3.33 -6.08 12.73
C MET A 15 -3.08 -6.78 14.07
N SER A 16 -2.06 -7.65 14.14
CA SER A 16 -1.63 -8.19 15.42
C SER A 16 -1.30 -6.98 16.28
N SER A 17 -2.05 -6.81 17.36
CA SER A 17 -1.85 -5.72 18.30
C SER A 17 -0.42 -5.79 18.80
N PHE A 18 0.46 -4.96 18.24
CA PHE A 18 1.77 -4.71 18.81
C PHE A 18 1.51 -4.32 20.27
N ALA A 19 2.13 -5.02 21.21
CA ALA A 19 2.08 -4.64 22.61
C ALA A 19 2.98 -3.41 22.78
N TRP A 20 2.46 -2.23 22.46
CA TRP A 20 3.17 -0.96 22.60
C TRP A 20 3.44 -0.70 24.08
N ALA A 21 4.71 -0.70 24.46
CA ALA A 21 5.14 -0.01 25.66
C ALA A 21 4.93 1.49 25.37
N GLY A 22 3.95 2.10 26.05
CA GLY A 22 3.39 3.41 25.68
C GLY A 22 4.40 4.39 25.09
N ALA A 23 4.29 4.62 23.79
CA ALA A 23 4.83 5.79 23.13
C ALA A 23 4.29 7.02 23.86
N SER A 24 5.12 8.01 24.17
CA SER A 24 4.58 9.35 24.29
C SER A 24 4.29 9.82 22.87
N ASP A 25 3.03 10.16 22.57
CA ASP A 25 2.66 10.81 21.30
C ASP A 25 3.33 12.21 21.28
N ASP A 26 4.57 12.31 20.78
CA ASP A 26 5.31 13.57 20.82
C ASP A 26 4.89 14.51 19.68
N ASN A 27 4.58 13.96 18.50
CA ASN A 27 4.23 14.73 17.28
C ASN A 27 2.97 14.17 16.59
N GLU A 28 1.89 14.96 16.56
CA GLU A 28 0.64 14.57 15.91
C GLU A 28 0.19 15.63 14.87
N ILE A 29 -0.26 15.17 13.70
CA ILE A 29 -0.90 16.02 12.67
C ILE A 29 -2.24 15.41 12.26
N ASN A 30 -3.26 16.26 12.19
CA ASN A 30 -4.64 15.90 11.88
C ASN A 30 -5.09 16.69 10.66
N ILE A 31 -5.52 16.00 9.60
CA ILE A 31 -5.88 16.62 8.32
C ILE A 31 -7.38 16.43 8.04
N ASP A 32 -8.12 17.53 8.04
CA ASP A 32 -9.51 17.60 7.53
C ASP A 32 -9.50 18.53 6.31
N GLN A 33 -9.73 17.96 5.13
CA GLN A 33 -9.56 18.66 3.87
C GLN A 33 -10.75 18.33 2.95
N SER A 34 -11.36 19.37 2.38
CA SER A 34 -12.60 19.27 1.57
C SER A 34 -12.61 20.20 0.34
N GLY A 35 -11.45 20.70 -0.06
CA GLY A 35 -11.29 21.57 -1.23
C GLY A 35 -10.76 20.83 -2.47
N ASP A 36 -10.82 21.46 -3.63
CA ASP A 36 -10.40 20.79 -4.88
C ASP A 36 -8.91 20.47 -4.91
N THR A 37 -8.07 21.34 -4.32
CA THR A 37 -6.60 21.22 -4.36
C THR A 37 -5.93 21.45 -3.02
N LEU A 38 -4.88 20.70 -2.72
CA LEU A 38 -3.97 20.98 -1.60
C LEU A 38 -2.55 20.51 -1.94
N THR A 39 -1.57 21.39 -1.71
CA THR A 39 -0.16 20.99 -1.64
C THR A 39 0.29 21.02 -0.19
N LEU A 40 0.85 19.93 0.30
CA LEU A 40 1.24 19.74 1.69
C LEU A 40 2.69 19.24 1.78
N TYR A 41 3.47 19.85 2.67
CA TYR A 41 4.82 19.42 3.02
C TYR A 41 4.85 19.21 4.53
N ILE A 42 5.21 18.01 4.98
CA ILE A 42 5.27 17.64 6.39
C ILE A 42 6.64 17.07 6.69
N ASP A 43 7.30 17.63 7.70
CA ASP A 43 8.47 17.05 8.33
C ASP A 43 8.13 16.79 9.80
N GLN A 44 7.99 15.53 10.20
CA GLN A 44 7.91 15.14 11.60
C GLN A 44 9.25 14.53 12.03
N VAL A 45 9.86 15.09 13.08
CA VAL A 45 11.12 14.60 13.64
C VAL A 45 10.95 14.35 15.13
N GLY A 46 11.06 13.11 15.57
CA GLY A 46 10.78 12.72 16.95
C GLY A 46 10.35 11.26 17.09
N TYR A 47 10.07 10.84 18.33
CA TYR A 47 9.51 9.53 18.63
C TYR A 47 7.98 9.62 18.53
N GLY A 48 7.31 8.60 17.99
CA GLY A 48 5.84 8.59 17.92
C GLY A 48 5.27 9.65 16.97
N ASN A 49 5.85 9.81 15.78
CA ASN A 49 5.29 10.68 14.75
C ASN A 49 3.99 10.07 14.20
N LYS A 50 2.87 10.80 14.28
CA LYS A 50 1.56 10.28 13.88
C LYS A 50 0.79 11.25 12.98
N ILE A 51 0.13 10.71 11.96
CA ILE A 51 -0.82 11.40 11.08
C ILE A 51 -2.09 10.54 10.91
N GLY A 52 -3.27 11.15 11.12
CA GLY A 52 -4.58 10.52 10.87
C GLY A 52 -4.97 9.40 11.85
N LEU A 53 -6.19 8.86 11.75
CA LEU A 53 -6.82 8.02 12.78
C LEU A 53 -6.24 6.60 12.90
N ASP A 54 -5.97 6.23 14.15
CA ASP A 54 -5.59 4.93 14.71
C ASP A 54 -6.64 4.63 15.79
N ASP A 55 -7.70 3.87 15.51
CA ASP A 55 -8.58 3.44 16.60
C ASP A 55 -7.88 2.25 17.28
N PHE A 56 -7.18 2.44 18.39
CA PHE A 56 -7.80 2.49 19.72
C PHE A 56 -6.94 3.23 20.79
N SER A 57 -6.81 4.58 20.70
CA SER A 57 -6.36 5.59 21.72
C SER A 57 -4.82 5.81 21.90
N SER A 58 -4.26 6.99 22.29
CA SER A 58 -4.74 8.24 22.91
C SER A 58 -4.01 9.56 22.45
N SER A 59 -4.10 10.09 21.24
CA SER A 59 -4.90 9.75 20.06
C SER A 59 -4.66 10.77 18.94
N SER A 60 -4.46 10.32 17.70
CA SER A 60 -4.67 11.14 16.50
C SER A 60 -6.16 11.34 16.17
N SER A 61 -6.46 12.28 15.24
CA SER A 61 -7.76 12.45 14.55
C SER A 61 -7.78 13.68 13.62
N ALA A 62 -7.57 13.53 12.32
CA ALA A 62 -8.59 13.92 11.34
C ALA A 62 -8.33 13.18 10.02
N THR A 63 -9.43 12.61 9.52
CA THR A 63 -9.69 11.85 8.27
C THR A 63 -11.21 12.06 8.03
N PRO A 64 -11.79 12.07 6.81
CA PRO A 64 -11.20 11.83 5.48
C PRO A 64 -10.62 13.09 4.81
N ILE A 65 -9.69 12.89 3.88
CA ILE A 65 -9.09 13.92 3.00
C ILE A 65 -9.81 13.87 1.65
N THR A 66 -10.37 14.98 1.16
CA THR A 66 -11.14 15.02 -0.10
C THR A 66 -10.68 16.14 -1.04
N GLY A 67 -10.08 15.78 -2.18
CA GLY A 67 -9.74 16.77 -3.21
C GLY A 67 -9.40 16.17 -4.57
N SER A 68 -9.80 16.87 -5.64
CA SER A 68 -9.55 16.45 -7.02
C SER A 68 -8.06 16.46 -7.43
N SER A 69 -7.21 17.25 -6.76
CA SER A 69 -5.76 17.25 -7.02
C SER A 69 -4.94 17.56 -5.77
N LEU A 70 -4.31 16.53 -5.22
CA LEU A 70 -3.50 16.60 -4.01
C LEU A 70 -2.02 16.39 -4.35
N THR A 71 -1.14 17.10 -3.68
CA THR A 71 0.30 16.91 -3.78
C THR A 71 0.90 16.90 -2.39
N PHE A 72 1.20 15.72 -1.84
CA PHE A 72 1.79 15.61 -0.51
C PHE A 72 3.23 15.15 -0.58
N ASN A 73 4.04 15.72 0.30
CA ASN A 73 5.36 15.26 0.63
C ASN A 73 5.39 15.13 2.16
N ILE A 74 5.64 13.92 2.66
CA ILE A 74 5.54 13.57 4.08
C ILE A 74 6.80 12.82 4.49
N ASP A 75 7.59 13.45 5.34
CA ASP A 75 8.79 12.88 5.94
C ASP A 75 8.54 12.64 7.43
N GLN A 76 8.55 11.39 7.87
CA GLN A 76 8.51 10.99 9.28
C GLN A 76 9.86 10.39 9.69
N LEU A 77 10.61 11.12 10.52
CA LEU A 77 11.96 10.78 10.98
C LEU A 77 11.97 10.54 12.49
N GLY A 78 12.45 9.37 12.90
CA GLY A 78 12.45 8.87 14.27
C GLY A 78 11.56 7.63 14.42
N ASN A 79 11.56 6.99 15.57
CA ASN A 79 10.90 5.68 15.71
C ASN A 79 9.38 5.84 15.85
N GLU A 80 8.67 4.75 15.58
CA GLU A 80 7.21 4.65 15.79
C GLU A 80 6.42 5.62 14.90
N ASN A 81 6.78 5.66 13.61
CA ASN A 81 6.10 6.48 12.61
C ASN A 81 4.79 5.83 12.16
N LEU A 82 3.71 6.60 12.16
CA LEU A 82 2.37 6.16 11.80
C LEU A 82 1.74 7.17 10.83
N LEU A 83 1.31 6.69 9.66
CA LEU A 83 0.55 7.47 8.69
C LEU A 83 -0.70 6.70 8.28
N PHE A 84 -1.86 7.13 8.78
CA PHE A 84 -3.15 6.50 8.52
C PHE A 84 -4.13 7.47 7.89
N GLY A 85 -5.05 6.98 7.06
CA GLY A 85 -6.11 7.83 6.52
C GLY A 85 -6.89 7.23 5.37
N SER A 86 -8.08 7.82 5.15
CA SER A 86 -8.83 7.61 3.92
C SER A 86 -8.83 8.89 3.08
N LEU A 87 -8.62 8.71 1.78
CA LEU A 87 -8.51 9.75 0.79
C LEU A 87 -9.58 9.54 -0.29
N THR A 88 -10.35 10.57 -0.57
CA THR A 88 -11.14 10.68 -1.81
C THR A 88 -10.39 11.65 -2.71
N ALA A 89 -9.61 11.13 -3.64
CA ALA A 89 -8.75 11.92 -4.50
C ALA A 89 -8.77 11.44 -5.94
N ASP A 90 -8.69 12.37 -6.89
CA ASP A 90 -8.75 12.05 -8.32
C ASP A 90 -7.33 12.02 -8.93
N GLN A 91 -6.73 13.18 -9.22
CA GLN A 91 -5.41 13.29 -9.86
C GLN A 91 -4.34 13.79 -8.87
N SER A 92 -3.64 12.87 -8.22
CA SER A 92 -2.79 13.21 -7.06
C SER A 92 -1.41 12.56 -7.05
N THR A 93 -0.49 13.18 -6.32
CA THR A 93 0.90 12.72 -6.16
C THR A 93 1.31 12.73 -4.70
N TYR A 94 1.92 11.64 -4.23
CA TYR A 94 2.36 11.50 -2.84
C TYR A 94 3.79 10.98 -2.78
N ASN A 95 4.67 11.74 -2.12
CA ASN A 95 6.04 11.32 -1.84
C ASN A 95 6.18 11.12 -0.33
N MET A 96 6.64 9.96 0.11
CA MET A 96 6.66 9.62 1.52
C MET A 96 8.00 9.01 1.93
N LEU A 97 8.55 9.51 3.03
CA LEU A 97 9.79 9.01 3.62
C LEU A 97 9.54 8.63 5.08
N PHE A 98 9.82 7.38 5.41
CA PHE A 98 9.75 6.87 6.78
C PHE A 98 11.13 6.39 7.21
N THR A 99 11.67 6.96 8.28
CA THR A 99 12.96 6.52 8.86
C THR A 99 12.81 6.31 10.35
N GLY A 100 12.98 5.07 10.81
CA GLY A 100 12.89 4.70 12.22
C GLY A 100 12.70 3.20 12.41
N ASP A 101 12.96 2.70 13.62
CA ASP A 101 12.94 1.25 13.89
C ASP A 101 11.57 0.58 13.59
N ALA A 102 10.47 1.34 13.72
CA ALA A 102 9.12 0.87 13.43
C ALA A 102 8.34 1.91 12.61
N ASN A 103 7.77 1.48 11.49
CA ASN A 103 6.97 2.33 10.59
C ASN A 103 5.68 1.61 10.20
N SER A 104 4.57 2.34 10.16
CA SER A 104 3.30 1.84 9.65
C SER A 104 2.64 2.86 8.73
N TRP A 105 2.24 2.41 7.56
CA TRP A 105 1.47 3.18 6.60
C TRP A 105 0.17 2.42 6.29
N ASP A 106 -0.97 3.09 6.44
CA ASP A 106 -2.30 2.56 6.12
C ASP A 106 -3.12 3.61 5.36
N TRP A 107 -3.27 3.46 4.05
CA TRP A 107 -4.09 4.35 3.24
C TRP A 107 -5.10 3.61 2.38
N ASN A 108 -6.32 4.15 2.37
CA ASN A 108 -7.36 3.76 1.44
C ASN A 108 -7.72 4.95 0.54
N ILE A 109 -7.46 4.82 -0.76
CA ILE A 109 -7.73 5.84 -1.78
C ILE A 109 -8.95 5.41 -2.61
N GLY A 110 -9.95 6.30 -2.69
CA GLY A 110 -11.19 6.04 -3.41
C GLY A 110 -12.31 5.44 -2.53
N GLU A 111 -12.33 5.75 -1.23
CA GLU A 111 -13.37 5.26 -0.30
C GLU A 111 -14.80 5.64 -0.74
N THR A 112 -15.00 6.76 -1.42
CA THR A 112 -16.33 7.23 -1.84
C THR A 112 -16.49 7.48 -3.34
N GLY A 113 -15.45 7.23 -4.14
CA GLY A 113 -15.41 7.53 -5.58
C GLY A 113 -14.24 6.85 -6.28
N SER A 114 -14.16 7.00 -7.61
CA SER A 114 -13.00 6.54 -8.38
C SER A 114 -11.84 7.53 -8.19
N ALA A 115 -10.61 7.02 -8.15
CA ALA A 115 -9.41 7.84 -8.31
C ALA A 115 -9.03 7.85 -9.79
N ASP A 116 -9.01 9.01 -10.45
CA ASP A 116 -8.60 9.07 -11.87
C ASP A 116 -7.13 8.62 -12.04
N SER A 117 -6.19 9.24 -11.33
CA SER A 117 -4.79 8.86 -11.40
C SER A 117 -3.99 9.19 -10.15
N THR A 118 -3.28 8.20 -9.63
CA THR A 118 -2.40 8.39 -8.46
C THR A 118 -0.96 8.03 -8.80
N THR A 119 -0.01 8.87 -8.38
CA THR A 119 1.42 8.55 -8.37
C THR A 119 1.93 8.56 -6.92
N ILE A 120 2.58 7.50 -6.49
CA ILE A 120 3.09 7.34 -5.12
C ILE A 120 4.53 6.87 -5.17
N ASP A 121 5.41 7.58 -4.46
CA ASP A 121 6.82 7.22 -4.26
C ASP A 121 7.09 7.11 -2.77
N VAL A 122 7.52 5.94 -2.30
CA VAL A 122 7.66 5.63 -0.87
C VAL A 122 9.02 5.02 -0.57
N ASP A 123 9.76 5.67 0.31
CA ASP A 123 11.00 5.17 0.88
C ASP A 123 10.80 4.84 2.37
N ILE A 124 11.06 3.59 2.75
CA ILE A 124 11.00 3.14 4.14
C ILE A 124 12.36 2.58 4.57
N THR A 125 12.91 3.12 5.65
CA THR A 125 14.08 2.56 6.34
C THR A 125 13.73 2.27 7.79
N GLY A 126 13.73 0.99 8.18
CA GLY A 126 13.35 0.58 9.52
C GLY A 126 13.36 -0.91 9.77
N ASP A 127 13.53 -1.33 11.02
CA ASP A 127 13.61 -2.75 11.36
C ASP A 127 12.28 -3.49 11.14
N THR A 128 11.15 -2.85 11.50
CA THR A 128 9.80 -3.41 11.33
C THR A 128 8.92 -2.45 10.55
N ASN A 129 8.41 -2.90 9.40
CA ASN A 129 7.58 -2.07 8.53
C ASN A 129 6.26 -2.77 8.24
N THR A 130 5.17 -2.02 8.33
CA THR A 130 3.83 -2.48 7.97
C THR A 130 3.23 -1.53 6.94
N MET A 131 2.69 -2.10 5.87
CA MET A 131 1.97 -1.38 4.82
C MET A 131 0.61 -2.02 4.63
N ASN A 132 -0.43 -1.19 4.64
CA ASN A 132 -1.76 -1.54 4.19
C ASN A 132 -2.19 -0.48 3.16
N PHE A 133 -2.36 -0.87 1.91
CA PHE A 133 -2.69 0.09 0.87
C PHE A 133 -3.79 -0.44 -0.04
N ASP A 134 -4.88 0.33 -0.06
CA ASP A 134 -6.02 0.06 -0.92
C ASP A 134 -6.20 1.20 -1.92
N GLN A 135 -6.43 0.87 -3.19
CA GLN A 135 -6.95 1.84 -4.17
C GLN A 135 -8.08 1.25 -5.01
N GLY A 136 -9.19 1.99 -5.11
CA GLY A 136 -10.27 1.68 -6.05
C GLY A 136 -11.29 0.66 -5.54
N ALA A 137 -11.25 0.30 -4.26
CA ALA A 137 -12.12 -0.72 -3.66
C ALA A 137 -13.63 -0.48 -3.85
N VAL A 138 -14.07 0.78 -3.98
CA VAL A 138 -15.48 1.14 -4.22
C VAL A 138 -15.79 1.36 -5.70
N ALA A 139 -14.85 1.96 -6.44
CA ALA A 139 -14.93 2.14 -7.88
C ALA A 139 -13.51 2.10 -8.47
N SER A 140 -13.30 1.28 -9.51
CA SER A 140 -12.00 1.14 -10.17
C SER A 140 -11.40 2.51 -10.48
N ALA A 141 -10.14 2.69 -10.12
CA ALA A 141 -9.35 3.85 -10.52
C ALA A 141 -8.93 3.73 -12.00
N GLU A 142 -8.65 4.84 -12.70
CA GLU A 142 -8.12 4.70 -14.06
C GLU A 142 -6.64 4.31 -14.03
N ARG A 143 -5.83 4.94 -13.16
CA ARG A 143 -4.37 4.76 -13.13
C ARG A 143 -3.75 4.74 -11.74
N LEU A 144 -2.77 3.86 -11.55
CA LEU A 144 -1.85 3.84 -10.40
C LEU A 144 -0.42 3.69 -10.89
N ASP A 145 0.46 4.54 -10.37
CA ASP A 145 1.92 4.41 -10.45
C ASP A 145 2.45 4.40 -9.02
N LEU A 146 2.93 3.26 -8.54
CA LEU A 146 3.38 3.08 -7.15
C LEU A 146 4.76 2.43 -7.13
N ASP A 147 5.72 3.23 -6.67
CA ASP A 147 7.09 2.85 -6.41
C ASP A 147 7.34 2.76 -4.89
N LEU A 148 7.89 1.63 -4.45
CA LEU A 148 8.22 1.36 -3.04
C LEU A 148 9.66 0.87 -2.91
N THR A 149 10.44 1.51 -2.04
CA THR A 149 11.76 1.00 -1.61
C THR A 149 11.73 0.76 -0.10
N VAL A 150 12.06 -0.45 0.33
CA VAL A 150 12.12 -0.81 1.75
C VAL A 150 13.46 -1.42 2.12
N LEU A 151 14.17 -0.71 2.99
CA LEU A 151 15.37 -1.16 3.67
C LEU A 151 15.03 -1.53 5.11
N GLY A 152 14.63 -2.79 5.32
CA GLY A 152 14.22 -3.27 6.63
C GLY A 152 14.53 -4.73 6.93
N SER A 153 14.30 -5.13 8.18
CA SER A 153 14.57 -6.51 8.64
C SER A 153 13.32 -7.38 8.57
N SER A 154 12.16 -6.84 8.95
CA SER A 154 10.86 -7.50 8.94
C SER A 154 9.81 -6.63 8.27
N ASN A 155 9.14 -7.16 7.25
CA ASN A 155 8.20 -6.41 6.44
C ASN A 155 6.88 -7.17 6.29
N VAL A 156 5.76 -6.50 6.50
CA VAL A 156 4.41 -7.07 6.33
C VAL A 156 3.58 -6.13 5.48
N PHE A 157 3.27 -6.53 4.25
CA PHE A 157 2.50 -5.70 3.33
C PHE A 157 1.20 -6.39 2.93
N ASP A 158 0.14 -5.60 2.89
CA ASP A 158 -1.13 -5.92 2.24
C ASP A 158 -1.44 -4.79 1.25
N VAL A 159 -1.71 -5.17 0.01
CA VAL A 159 -1.83 -4.25 -1.12
C VAL A 159 -2.96 -4.73 -2.01
N ASP A 160 -4.07 -4.00 -2.02
CA ASP A 160 -5.24 -4.33 -2.82
C ASP A 160 -5.56 -3.17 -3.80
N VAL A 161 -5.39 -3.42 -5.10
CA VAL A 161 -5.55 -2.40 -6.13
C VAL A 161 -6.58 -2.82 -7.19
N GLU A 162 -7.68 -2.10 -7.26
CA GLU A 162 -8.66 -2.13 -8.35
C GLU A 162 -8.40 -0.93 -9.28
N THR A 163 -7.71 -1.16 -10.40
CA THR A 163 -7.31 -0.08 -11.31
C THR A 163 -7.16 -0.58 -12.73
N ASP A 164 -7.66 0.21 -13.70
CA ASP A 164 -7.60 -0.10 -15.13
C ASP A 164 -6.15 -0.19 -15.63
N ASP A 165 -5.27 0.73 -15.25
CA ASP A 165 -3.85 0.69 -15.60
C ASP A 165 -2.97 0.83 -14.34
N VAL A 166 -2.13 -0.16 -14.05
CA VAL A 166 -1.24 -0.16 -12.88
C VAL A 166 0.21 -0.41 -13.25
N THR A 167 1.09 0.43 -12.72
CA THR A 167 2.52 0.18 -12.58
C THR A 167 2.83 0.08 -11.09
N TRP A 168 3.32 -1.07 -10.66
CA TRP A 168 3.67 -1.35 -9.27
C TRP A 168 5.11 -1.87 -9.21
N SER A 169 6.03 -1.06 -8.70
CA SER A 169 7.44 -1.41 -8.54
C SER A 169 7.79 -1.45 -7.07
N TRP A 170 8.48 -2.51 -6.64
CA TRP A 170 8.99 -2.57 -5.28
C TRP A 170 10.37 -3.20 -5.21
N ASP A 171 11.23 -2.55 -4.43
CA ASP A 171 12.55 -3.02 -4.02
C ASP A 171 12.53 -3.25 -2.51
N LEU A 172 12.75 -4.49 -2.08
CA LEU A 172 12.65 -4.87 -0.69
C LEU A 172 13.86 -5.70 -0.26
N THR A 173 14.46 -5.28 0.85
CA THR A 173 15.37 -6.11 1.63
C THR A 173 14.71 -6.64 2.90
N GLY A 174 15.12 -7.81 3.39
CA GLY A 174 14.81 -8.22 4.76
C GLY A 174 14.94 -9.71 5.04
N SER A 175 14.93 -10.06 6.33
CA SER A 175 15.10 -11.44 6.80
C SER A 175 13.79 -12.17 7.15
N SER A 176 12.67 -11.43 7.17
CA SER A 176 11.34 -11.96 7.48
C SER A 176 10.28 -11.13 6.76
N ASN A 177 9.76 -11.63 5.66
CA ASN A 177 8.85 -10.87 4.81
C ASN A 177 7.55 -11.63 4.63
N ASN A 178 6.41 -10.97 4.81
CA ASN A 178 5.09 -11.51 4.52
C ASN A 178 4.33 -10.51 3.65
N ILE A 179 4.23 -10.79 2.36
CA ILE A 179 3.81 -9.83 1.35
C ILE A 179 2.61 -10.41 0.61
N ASN A 180 1.48 -9.73 0.67
CA ASN A 180 0.33 -10.00 -0.17
C ASN A 180 0.09 -8.80 -1.09
N THR A 181 -0.05 -9.05 -2.39
CA THR A 181 -0.41 -8.02 -3.35
C THR A 181 -1.41 -8.54 -4.36
N LEU A 182 -2.45 -7.72 -4.60
CA LEU A 182 -3.51 -7.93 -5.55
C LEU A 182 -3.58 -6.74 -6.52
N GLN A 183 -3.52 -7.05 -7.81
CA GLN A 183 -3.88 -6.14 -8.89
C GLN A 183 -5.11 -6.73 -9.59
N ASN A 184 -6.23 -6.02 -9.58
CA ASN A 184 -7.49 -6.46 -10.15
C ASN A 184 -8.03 -5.45 -11.19
N ASP A 185 -8.77 -5.98 -12.17
CA ASP A 185 -9.55 -5.25 -13.17
C ASP A 185 -8.78 -4.31 -14.10
N GLY A 186 -7.59 -4.74 -14.56
CA GLY A 186 -6.72 -3.91 -15.40
C GLY A 186 -6.71 -4.22 -16.90
N PHE A 187 -6.79 -3.18 -17.74
CA PHE A 187 -6.36 -3.20 -19.14
C PHE A 187 -4.84 -3.44 -19.27
N TYR A 188 -4.02 -2.70 -18.51
CA TYR A 188 -2.56 -2.88 -18.47
C TYR A 188 -2.05 -2.94 -17.02
N GLN A 189 -1.50 -4.08 -16.63
CA GLN A 189 -0.93 -4.29 -15.32
C GLN A 189 0.54 -4.67 -15.46
N GLU A 190 1.41 -3.91 -14.80
CA GLU A 190 2.84 -4.17 -14.76
C GLU A 190 3.32 -4.17 -13.31
N MET A 191 4.01 -5.24 -12.95
CA MET A 191 4.66 -5.39 -11.66
C MET A 191 6.15 -5.64 -11.87
N THR A 192 6.98 -4.86 -11.19
CA THR A 192 8.43 -5.08 -11.11
C THR A 192 8.83 -5.32 -9.67
N VAL A 193 9.58 -6.39 -9.42
CA VAL A 193 9.97 -6.82 -8.09
C VAL A 193 11.48 -6.95 -8.04
N THR A 194 12.09 -6.29 -7.07
CA THR A 194 13.44 -6.60 -6.60
C THR A 194 13.33 -7.06 -5.16
N TYR A 195 13.66 -8.31 -4.90
CA TYR A 195 13.60 -8.89 -3.56
C TYR A 195 14.97 -9.45 -3.18
N ASP A 196 15.63 -8.81 -2.22
CA ASP A 196 16.92 -9.24 -1.66
C ASP A 196 16.75 -9.59 -0.17
N GLY A 197 16.36 -10.82 0.12
CA GLY A 197 15.99 -11.20 1.48
C GLY A 197 15.80 -12.69 1.72
N ASP A 198 15.75 -13.08 2.98
CA ASP A 198 15.64 -14.48 3.41
C ASP A 198 14.25 -14.79 3.96
N GLY A 199 13.82 -16.04 3.84
CA GLY A 199 12.61 -16.55 4.53
C GLY A 199 11.29 -15.84 4.21
N GLY A 200 11.17 -15.18 3.05
CA GLY A 200 9.95 -14.48 2.65
C GLY A 200 8.79 -15.43 2.32
N ASP A 201 7.57 -15.00 2.62
CA ASP A 201 6.30 -15.57 2.16
C ASP A 201 5.61 -14.49 1.32
N ILE A 202 5.52 -14.70 0.01
CA ILE A 202 5.13 -13.65 -0.95
C ILE A 202 4.03 -14.21 -1.85
N ASP A 203 2.84 -13.64 -1.77
CA ASP A 203 1.68 -13.92 -2.61
C ASP A 203 1.44 -12.76 -3.58
N ILE A 204 1.55 -13.03 -4.88
CA ILE A 204 1.27 -12.06 -5.95
C ILE A 204 0.04 -12.53 -6.73
N ASN A 205 -1.01 -11.71 -6.75
CA ASN A 205 -2.23 -11.96 -7.50
C ASN A 205 -2.41 -10.86 -8.56
N GLN A 206 -2.21 -11.20 -9.83
CA GLN A 206 -2.41 -10.26 -10.96
C GLN A 206 -3.55 -10.75 -11.84
N LEU A 207 -4.73 -10.15 -11.64
CA LEU A 207 -5.99 -10.54 -12.23
C LEU A 207 -6.45 -9.42 -13.18
N SER A 208 -6.23 -9.60 -14.48
CA SER A 208 -6.49 -8.57 -15.50
C SER A 208 -7.99 -8.37 -15.82
N GLY A 209 -8.89 -9.02 -15.07
CA GLY A 209 -10.32 -8.77 -15.16
C GLY A 209 -10.94 -9.03 -16.54
N THR A 210 -11.94 -8.22 -16.90
CA THR A 210 -12.56 -8.26 -18.23
C THR A 210 -12.14 -7.05 -19.04
N CYS A 211 -11.55 -7.30 -20.21
CA CYS A 211 -11.09 -6.21 -21.05
C CYS A 211 -12.23 -5.27 -21.49
N PRO A 212 -11.98 -3.95 -21.53
CA PRO A 212 -12.96 -2.98 -22.03
C PRO A 212 -13.49 -3.36 -23.42
N THR A 213 -14.74 -3.02 -23.70
CA THR A 213 -15.37 -3.38 -24.98
C THR A 213 -14.60 -2.79 -26.15
N GLY A 214 -14.16 -3.64 -27.08
CA GLY A 214 -13.36 -3.24 -28.24
C GLY A 214 -11.85 -3.44 -28.05
N ILE A 215 -11.42 -3.86 -26.87
CA ILE A 215 -10.06 -4.30 -26.59
C ILE A 215 -9.92 -5.81 -26.84
N THR A 216 -8.82 -6.21 -27.48
CA THR A 216 -8.54 -7.62 -27.83
C THR A 216 -7.78 -8.40 -26.77
N SER A 217 -7.07 -7.71 -25.86
CA SER A 217 -6.28 -8.33 -24.80
C SER A 217 -6.00 -7.35 -23.67
N CYS A 218 -6.11 -7.83 -22.44
CA CYS A 218 -5.59 -7.18 -21.25
C CYS A 218 -4.21 -7.75 -20.98
N LYS A 219 -3.27 -6.92 -20.59
CA LYS A 219 -1.88 -7.32 -20.46
C LYS A 219 -1.47 -7.26 -19.00
N GLY A 220 -1.13 -8.42 -18.45
CA GLY A 220 -0.41 -8.51 -17.18
C GLY A 220 1.06 -8.87 -17.43
N ILE A 221 1.99 -8.13 -16.83
CA ILE A 221 3.42 -8.46 -16.76
C ILE A 221 3.84 -8.46 -15.30
N ILE A 222 4.64 -9.47 -14.93
CA ILE A 222 5.41 -9.51 -13.70
C ILE A 222 6.87 -9.74 -14.07
N THR A 223 7.76 -8.87 -13.61
CA THR A 223 9.22 -9.01 -13.71
C THR A 223 9.78 -9.18 -12.31
N LEU A 224 10.54 -10.26 -12.09
CA LEU A 224 11.13 -10.58 -10.79
C LEU A 224 12.66 -10.61 -10.88
N ASP A 225 13.31 -9.89 -9.97
CA ASP A 225 14.70 -10.06 -9.57
C ASP A 225 14.73 -10.51 -8.10
N VAL A 226 15.28 -11.69 -7.83
CA VAL A 226 15.17 -12.35 -6.52
C VAL A 226 16.53 -12.89 -6.09
N THR A 227 16.99 -12.42 -4.94
CA THR A 227 18.13 -12.96 -4.18
C THR A 227 17.60 -13.42 -2.82
N SER A 228 17.61 -14.73 -2.54
CA SER A 228 17.03 -15.27 -1.31
C SER A 228 17.55 -16.64 -0.90
N ASP A 229 17.76 -16.83 0.41
CA ASP A 229 17.77 -18.14 1.05
C ASP A 229 16.39 -18.44 1.67
N ASN A 230 15.62 -19.31 0.99
CA ASN A 230 14.36 -19.91 1.47
C ASN A 230 13.08 -19.06 1.40
N ALA A 231 12.99 -18.07 0.50
CA ALA A 231 11.68 -17.49 0.19
C ALA A 231 10.74 -18.47 -0.53
N THR A 232 9.45 -18.36 -0.22
CA THR A 232 8.33 -18.96 -0.95
C THR A 232 7.60 -17.83 -1.65
N ILE A 233 7.51 -17.90 -2.98
CA ILE A 233 6.79 -16.92 -3.80
C ILE A 233 5.72 -17.67 -4.58
N GLN A 234 4.47 -17.27 -4.39
CA GLN A 234 3.31 -17.77 -5.11
C GLN A 234 2.77 -16.68 -6.02
N ILE A 235 2.46 -17.05 -7.26
CA ILE A 235 1.97 -16.13 -8.28
C ILE A 235 0.72 -16.70 -8.91
N ASN A 236 -0.38 -15.96 -8.80
CA ASN A 236 -1.64 -16.25 -9.46
C ASN A 236 -1.89 -15.17 -10.52
N GLN A 237 -1.75 -15.54 -11.79
CA GLN A 237 -2.03 -14.64 -12.91
C GLN A 237 -3.22 -15.17 -13.71
N LYS A 238 -4.28 -14.38 -13.84
CA LYS A 238 -5.54 -14.81 -14.50
C LYS A 238 -6.11 -13.70 -15.38
N ASP A 239 -6.68 -14.11 -16.52
CA ASP A 239 -7.47 -13.26 -17.42
C ASP A 239 -8.96 -13.20 -17.01
N THR A 240 -9.23 -13.35 -15.71
CA THR A 240 -10.59 -13.34 -15.16
C THR A 240 -10.59 -12.63 -13.83
N SER A 241 -11.62 -11.81 -13.58
CA SER A 241 -11.82 -11.07 -12.32
C SER A 241 -12.17 -11.96 -11.11
N ASN A 242 -12.36 -13.27 -11.30
CA ASN A 242 -12.66 -14.18 -10.20
C ASN A 242 -11.36 -14.76 -9.61
N ASP A 243 -11.13 -14.46 -8.32
CA ASP A 243 -10.10 -15.09 -7.50
C ASP A 243 -10.49 -16.53 -7.07
N SER A 244 -10.89 -17.37 -8.03
CA SER A 244 -11.30 -18.76 -7.75
C SER A 244 -10.14 -19.74 -7.71
#